data_AF-A0A3E1EZ79-F1
#
_entry.id   AF-A0A3E1EZ79-F1
#
_cell.length_a   1.000
_cell.length_b   1.000
_cell.length_c   1.000
_cell.angle_alpha   90.00
_cell.angle_beta   90.00
_cell.angle_gamma   90.00
#
_symmetry.space_group_name_H-M   'P 1'
#
loop_
_entity.id
_entity.type
_entity.pdbx_description
1 polymer ?
#
loop_
_entity_poly.entity_id
_entity_poly.type
_entity_poly.pdbx_seq_one_letter_code
_entity_poly.pdbx_strand_id
1 'polypeptide(L)' 'MKVELENIDLMLPTEEEAVNRTFTIEDDGEILQISFLGEDDDQNGLISLTKDNASILRDVLTTFLNNRLKD' A
#
# COMPACT_ATOMS: atom_id res chain seq x y z
N MET A 1 13.58 3.54 7.68
CA MET A 1 12.58 4.53 8.18
C MET A 1 11.26 3.79 8.36
N LYS A 2 10.44 4.09 9.38
CA LYS A 2 9.13 3.47 9.58
C LYS A 2 8.02 4.52 9.60
N VAL A 3 6.93 4.28 8.88
CA VAL A 3 5.72 5.11 8.85
C VAL A 3 4.51 4.21 9.07
N GLU A 4 3.61 4.61 9.96
CA GLU A 4 2.34 3.92 10.19
C GLU A 4 1.18 4.81 9.74
N LEU A 5 0.23 4.22 9.01
CA LEU A 5 -1.00 4.86 8.54
C LEU A 5 -2.17 4.03 9.05
N GLU A 6 -2.90 4.58 10.01
CA GLU A 6 -4.07 3.94 10.60
C GLU A 6 -5.34 4.28 9.82
N ASN A 7 -6.37 3.47 10.02
CA ASN A 7 -7.72 3.70 9.50
C ASN A 7 -7.80 3.81 7.97
N ILE A 8 -7.05 2.97 7.26
CA ILE A 8 -7.09 2.90 5.79
C ILE A 8 -8.10 1.85 5.36
N ASP A 9 -9.19 2.28 4.73
CA ASP A 9 -10.13 1.36 4.11
C ASP A 9 -9.54 0.82 2.81
N LEU A 10 -9.22 -0.48 2.80
CA LEU A 10 -8.65 -1.19 1.65
C LEU A 10 -9.60 -2.30 1.24
N MET A 11 -9.82 -2.44 -0.06
CA MET A 11 -10.52 -3.58 -0.64
C MET A 11 -9.52 -4.37 -1.49
N LEU A 12 -9.15 -5.55 -1.04
CA LEU A 12 -8.36 -6.47 -1.85
C LEU A 12 -9.24 -7.14 -2.91
N PRO A 13 -8.68 -7.63 -4.04
CA PRO A 13 -9.47 -8.29 -5.08
C PRO A 13 -10.28 -9.51 -4.63
N THR A 14 -9.91 -10.10 -3.49
CA THR A 14 -10.56 -11.26 -2.89
C THR A 14 -11.70 -10.88 -1.93
N GLU A 15 -11.91 -9.60 -1.67
CA GLU A 15 -12.87 -9.10 -0.69
C GLU A 15 -14.10 -8.53 -1.38
N GLU A 16 -15.27 -8.72 -0.77
CA GLU A 16 -16.53 -8.16 -1.26
C GLU A 16 -16.76 -6.72 -0.77
N GLU A 17 -16.10 -6.32 0.31
CA GLU A 17 -16.21 -5.01 0.93
C GLU A 17 -14.84 -4.46 1.32
N ALA A 18 -14.74 -3.15 1.54
CA ALA A 18 -13.53 -2.54 2.07
C ALA A 18 -13.37 -2.86 3.56
N VAL A 19 -12.16 -3.25 3.95
CA VAL A 19 -11.81 -3.56 5.34
C VAL A 19 -10.84 -2.49 5.83
N ASN A 20 -11.09 -2.01 7.04
CA ASN A 20 -10.24 -1.03 7.70
C ASN A 20 -8.93 -1.68 8.14
N ARG A 21 -7.81 -1.09 7.74
CA ARG A 21 -6.48 -1.65 7.99
C ARG A 21 -5.49 -0.61 8.46
N THR A 22 -4.53 -1.07 9.25
CA THR A 22 -3.33 -0.31 9.57
C THR A 22 -2.21 -0.69 8.61
N PHE A 23 -1.65 0.29 7.92
CA PHE A 23 -0.51 0.12 7.05
C PHE A 23 0.77 0.49 7.77
N THR A 24 1.78 -0.35 7.63
CA THR A 24 3.14 -0.07 8.08
C THR A 24 4.07 -0.08 6.88
N ILE A 25 4.79 1.01 6.68
CA ILE A 25 5.76 1.17 5.61
C ILE A 25 7.16 1.23 6.24
N GLU A 26 8.00 0.28 5.89
CA GLU A 26 9.37 0.16 6.40
C GLU A 26 10.38 0.18 5.24
N ASP A 27 11.38 1.05 5.36
CA ASP A 27 12.53 1.12 4.44
C ASP A 27 13.74 0.45 5.11
N ASP A 28 14.15 -0.68 4.53
CA ASP A 28 15.32 -1.49 4.91
C ASP A 28 16.52 -1.28 3.94
N GLY A 29 16.57 -0.11 3.30
CA GLY A 29 17.70 0.31 2.48
C GLY A 29 17.64 -0.18 1.03
N GLU A 30 17.35 -1.45 0.76
CA GLU A 30 17.18 -1.96 -0.61
C GLU A 30 15.71 -2.24 -0.97
N ILE A 31 14.90 -2.49 0.06
CA ILE A 31 13.52 -2.92 -0.06
C ILE A 31 12.63 -1.97 0.75
N LEU A 32 11.53 -1.56 0.14
CA LEU A 32 10.39 -0.95 0.80
C LEU A 32 9.38 -2.06 1.11
N GLN A 33 9.16 -2.32 2.40
CA GLN A 33 8.14 -3.23 2.88
C GLN A 33 6.88 -2.44 3.22
N ILE A 34 5.74 -2.92 2.76
CA ILE A 34 4.42 -2.40 3.09
C ILE A 34 3.63 -3.57 3.65
N SER A 35 3.45 -3.59 4.97
CA SER A 35 2.51 -4.51 5.60
C SER A 35 1.19 -3.81 5.84
N PHE A 36 0.11 -4.58 5.81
CA PHE A 36 -1.21 -4.13 6.20
C PHE A 36 -1.81 -5.16 7.15
N LEU A 37 -2.43 -4.67 8.21
CA LEU A 37 -3.03 -5.48 9.26
C LEU A 37 -4.51 -5.13 9.38
N GLY A 38 -5.37 -6.15 9.30
CA GLY A 38 -6.80 -6.07 9.57
C GLY A 38 -7.14 -6.52 10.99
N GLU A 39 -8.43 -6.70 11.28
CA GLU A 39 -8.88 -7.23 12.56
C GLU A 39 -8.64 -8.74 12.66
N ASP A 40 -8.70 -9.43 11.52
CA ASP A 40 -8.49 -10.88 11.40
C ASP A 40 -7.16 -11.22 10.70
N ASP A 41 -6.58 -12.37 11.03
CA ASP A 41 -5.28 -12.81 10.50
C ASP A 41 -5.27 -13.02 8.97
N ASP A 42 -6.41 -13.38 8.38
CA ASP A 42 -6.58 -13.58 6.94
C ASP A 42 -6.69 -12.26 6.15
N GLN A 43 -6.86 -11.14 6.85
CA GLN A 43 -6.90 -9.79 6.27
C GLN A 43 -5.52 -9.12 6.25
N ASN A 44 -4.51 -9.78 6.84
CA ASN A 44 -3.14 -9.30 6.92
C ASN A 44 -2.38 -9.60 5.63
N GLY A 45 -1.38 -8.79 5.31
CA GLY A 45 -0.50 -9.06 4.18
C GLY A 45 0.73 -8.19 4.15
N LEU A 46 1.63 -8.57 3.23
CA LEU A 46 2.94 -7.94 3.06
C LEU A 46 3.25 -7.80 1.57
N ILE A 47 3.66 -6.61 1.18
CA ILE A 47 4.20 -6.29 -0.13
C ILE A 47 5.65 -5.88 0.08
N SER A 48 6.58 -6.46 -0.68
CA SER A 48 7.99 -6.07 -0.68
C SER A 48 8.36 -5.56 -2.07
N LEU A 49 8.84 -4.32 -2.13
CA LEU A 49 9.21 -3.66 -3.37
C LEU A 49 10.69 -3.31 -3.32
N THR A 50 11.44 -3.61 -4.38
CA THR A 50 12.74 -2.98 -4.57
C THR A 50 12.57 -1.49 -4.81
N LYS A 51 13.63 -0.71 -4.60
CA LYS A 51 13.63 0.74 -4.90
C LYS A 51 13.20 1.06 -6.34
N ASP A 52 13.59 0.23 -7.30
CA ASP A 52 13.19 0.40 -8.71
C ASP A 52 11.69 0.19 -8.90
N ASN A 53 11.13 -0.88 -8.31
CA ASN A 53 9.71 -1.17 -8.38
C ASN A 53 8.87 -0.08 -7.68
N ALA A 54 9.33 0.39 -6.52
CA ALA A 54 8.67 1.48 -5.80
C ALA A 54 8.68 2.79 -6.61
N SER A 55 9.78 3.08 -7.30
CA SER A 55 9.91 4.25 -8.18
C SER A 55 8.93 4.17 -9.37
N ILE A 56 8.85 3.01 -10.02
CA ILE A 56 7.90 2.78 -11.12
C ILE A 56 6.46 2.91 -10.62
N LEU A 57 6.14 2.32 -9.47
CA LEU A 57 4.80 2.38 -8.88
C LEU A 57 4.39 3.84 -8.60
N ARG A 58 5.29 4.64 -8.00
CA ARG A 58 5.07 6.06 -7.77
C ARG A 58 4.76 6.80 -9.08
N ASP A 59 5.54 6.55 -10.13
CA ASP A 59 5.40 7.27 -11.39
C ASP A 59 4.09 6.91 -12.11
N VAL A 60 3.69 5.63 -12.08
CA VAL A 60 2.41 5.16 -12.60
C VAL A 60 1.24 5.78 -11.82
N LEU A 61 1.28 5.74 -10.48
CA LEU A 61 0.24 6.33 -9.64
C LEU A 61 0.13 7.84 -9.84
N THR A 62 1.26 8.53 -9.93
CA THR A 62 1.31 9.98 -10.18
C THR A 62 0.65 10.31 -11.51
N THR A 63 0.96 9.55 -12.56
CA THR A 63 0.35 9.72 -13.89
C THR A 63 -1.15 9.46 -13.84
N PHE A 64 -1.57 8.36 -13.21
CA PHE A 64 -2.97 7.99 -13.08
C PHE A 64 -3.78 9.06 -12.34
N LEU A 65 -3.31 9.50 -11.17
CA LEU A 65 -3.96 10.54 -10.36
C LEU A 65 -3.99 11.87 -11.10
N ASN A 66 -2.91 12.27 -11.74
CA ASN A 66 -2.87 13.52 -12.51
C ASN A 66 -3.87 13.51 -13.66
N ASN A 67 -4.09 12.38 -14.32
CA ASN A 67 -5.11 12.27 -15.36
C ASN A 67 -6.52 12.29 -14.73
N ARG A 68 -6.74 11.52 -13.67
CA ARG A 68 -8.04 11.40 -12.98
C ARG A 68 -8.51 12.71 -12.35
N LEU A 69 -7.60 13.54 -11.85
CA LEU A 69 -7.89 14.81 -11.17
C LEU A 69 -7.97 16.02 -12.11
N LYS A 70 -7.58 15.85 -13.37
CA LYS A 70 -7.67 16.89 -14.41
C LYS A 70 -8.94 16.78 -15.25
N ASP A 71 -9.64 15.65 -15.16
CA ASP A 71 -11.02 15.47 -15.65
C ASP A 71 -12.04 15.96 -14.60
#